data_AF-A0A0K1EFX7-F1
#
_entry.id   AF-A0A0K1EFX7-F1
#
_cell.length_a   1.000
_cell.length_b   1.000
_cell.length_c   1.000
_cell.angle_alpha   90.00
_cell.angle_beta   90.00
_cell.angle_gamma   90.00
#
_symmetry.space_group_name_H-M   'P 1'
#
loop_
_entity.id
_entity.type
_entity.pdbx_description
1 polymer ?
#
loop_
_entity_poly.entity_id
_entity_poly.type
_entity_poly.pdbx_seq_one_letter_code
_entity_poly.pdbx_strand_id
1 'polypeptide(L)'
;MHELQWVDELYQAFCQTLPGMLHAEAQGLACTLGLAPSRDIPWSAVFSHGITLAAPAMLTELMPHVRGTTVQDALLAHMLAIIDAFGSDRVADGQVRQTWQLETLLAHVRRSRDAAMQRLAALADGAAVPDFTTVDESVAQIIAQEREVLAHRHPVSQARYLAVSRVKQRSGIPASVALAAAAGWNTRWRETLSHMLESIWLALQFYDDVMDWEDDWARGGAWAVALTHGALQEQRHPAGDGPRAPVASALSLEETKALVLSTGTLVRMLELSRHEFTRARRRAEVLGARRIAAWARAREGQMRELVRCEAESPGYAHRARALSAWARTVLA
;
A
#
# COMPACT_ATOMS: atom_id res chain seq x y z
N MET A 1 12.87 -16.43 -1.55
CA MET A 1 12.14 -17.69 -1.30
C MET A 1 12.09 -17.95 0.20
N HIS A 2 13.22 -17.80 0.91
CA HIS A 2 13.29 -17.90 2.36
C HIS A 2 12.49 -16.81 3.12
N GLU A 3 12.37 -15.60 2.57
CA GLU A 3 11.72 -14.48 3.27
C GLU A 3 10.20 -14.62 3.34
N LEU A 4 9.59 -15.18 2.28
CA LEU A 4 8.15 -15.43 2.22
C LEU A 4 7.75 -16.59 3.13
N GLN A 5 8.63 -17.58 3.30
CA GLN A 5 8.43 -18.64 4.28
C GLN A 5 8.40 -18.07 5.71
N TRP A 6 9.29 -17.12 6.03
CA TRP A 6 9.26 -16.45 7.33
C TRP A 6 7.98 -15.66 7.59
N VAL A 7 7.35 -15.08 6.56
CA VAL A 7 6.05 -14.40 6.72
C VAL A 7 5.01 -15.38 7.28
N ASP A 8 4.90 -16.58 6.69
CA ASP A 8 3.91 -17.55 7.11
C ASP A 8 4.25 -18.17 8.48
N GLU A 9 5.52 -18.50 8.72
CA GLU A 9 5.99 -19.03 10.02
C GLU A 9 5.74 -18.03 11.17
N LEU A 10 6.06 -16.75 10.96
CA LEU A 10 5.84 -15.71 11.96
C LEU A 10 4.35 -15.43 12.17
N TYR A 11 3.54 -15.46 11.11
CA TYR A 11 2.10 -15.30 11.25
C TYR A 11 1.49 -16.47 12.02
N GLN A 12 1.91 -17.70 11.74
CA GLN A 12 1.47 -18.88 12.47
C GLN A 12 1.87 -18.80 13.95
N ALA A 13 3.11 -18.38 14.24
CA ALA A 13 3.57 -18.16 15.62
C ALA A 13 2.75 -17.07 16.32
N PHE A 14 2.41 -15.97 15.62
CA PHE A 14 1.49 -14.96 16.14
C PHE A 14 0.11 -15.56 16.46
N CYS A 15 -0.47 -16.37 15.57
CA CYS A 15 -1.77 -17.01 15.81
C CYS A 15 -1.77 -17.87 17.08
N GLN A 16 -0.64 -18.53 17.40
CA GLN A 16 -0.48 -19.34 18.61
C GLN A 16 -0.47 -18.51 19.92
N THR A 17 -0.24 -17.19 19.83
CA THR A 17 -0.29 -16.30 21.00
C THR A 17 -1.70 -15.80 21.33
N LEU A 18 -2.68 -16.07 20.45
CA LEU A 18 -4.04 -15.59 20.62
C LEU A 18 -4.83 -16.46 21.60
N PRO A 19 -5.89 -15.92 22.23
CA PRO A 19 -6.90 -16.74 22.89
C PRO A 19 -7.48 -17.76 21.91
N GLY A 20 -7.68 -19.01 22.35
CA GLY A 20 -8.11 -20.11 21.47
C GLY A 20 -9.41 -19.83 20.69
N MET A 21 -10.30 -19.01 21.25
CA MET A 21 -11.53 -18.54 20.61
C MET A 21 -11.32 -17.62 19.38
N LEU A 22 -10.09 -17.16 19.10
CA LEU A 22 -9.75 -16.33 17.94
C LEU A 22 -8.91 -17.09 16.90
N HIS A 23 -8.52 -18.35 17.17
CA HIS A 23 -7.61 -19.09 16.29
C HIS A 23 -8.19 -19.28 14.89
N ALA A 24 -9.47 -19.68 14.80
CA ALA A 24 -10.12 -19.87 13.52
C ALA A 24 -10.21 -18.54 12.74
N GLU A 25 -10.58 -17.45 13.40
CA GLU A 25 -10.68 -16.12 12.80
C GLU A 25 -9.32 -15.61 12.31
N ALA A 26 -8.26 -15.84 13.09
CA ALA A 26 -6.90 -15.48 12.70
C ALA A 26 -6.40 -16.29 11.50
N GLN A 27 -6.59 -17.61 11.50
CA GLN A 27 -6.21 -18.45 10.35
C GLN A 27 -6.91 -18.02 9.06
N GLY A 28 -8.19 -17.67 9.15
CA GLY A 28 -8.97 -17.20 8.01
C GLY A 28 -8.97 -15.68 7.79
N LEU A 29 -8.04 -14.93 8.40
CA LEU A 29 -8.11 -13.47 8.42
C LEU A 29 -8.04 -12.87 7.02
N ALA A 30 -7.11 -13.31 6.17
CA ALA A 30 -6.98 -12.78 4.81
C ALA A 30 -8.27 -12.96 3.98
N CYS A 31 -8.95 -14.10 4.14
CA CYS A 31 -10.24 -14.36 3.52
C CYS A 31 -11.36 -13.51 4.13
N THR A 32 -11.39 -13.37 5.46
CA THR A 32 -12.35 -12.50 6.17
C THR A 32 -12.23 -11.05 5.72
N LEU A 33 -10.99 -10.60 5.46
CA LEU A 33 -10.71 -9.27 4.93
C LEU A 33 -11.00 -9.15 3.42
N GLY A 34 -11.36 -10.21 2.72
CA GLY A 34 -11.55 -10.17 1.26
C GLY A 34 -10.26 -9.90 0.50
N LEU A 35 -9.11 -10.29 1.06
CA LEU A 35 -7.79 -10.23 0.43
C LEU A 35 -7.39 -11.55 -0.22
N ALA A 36 -8.06 -12.65 0.16
CA ALA A 36 -7.85 -13.98 -0.40
C ALA A 36 -9.21 -14.64 -0.73
N PRO A 37 -9.28 -15.47 -1.80
CA PRO A 37 -10.51 -16.16 -2.20
C PRO A 37 -10.89 -17.32 -1.28
N SER A 38 -9.95 -17.86 -0.50
CA SER A 38 -10.19 -18.95 0.45
C SER A 38 -9.35 -18.79 1.71
N ARG A 39 -9.74 -19.52 2.77
CA ARG A 39 -9.11 -19.49 4.09
C ARG A 39 -7.75 -20.20 4.13
N ASP A 40 -7.46 -21.03 3.13
CA ASP A 40 -6.24 -21.85 3.08
C ASP A 40 -5.07 -21.12 2.40
N ILE A 41 -5.30 -19.91 1.86
CA ILE A 41 -4.25 -19.12 1.22
C ILE A 41 -3.34 -18.50 2.28
N PRO A 42 -2.03 -18.82 2.28
CA PRO A 42 -1.09 -18.26 3.23
C PRO A 42 -0.81 -16.77 2.92
N TRP A 43 -0.39 -16.01 3.95
CA TRP A 43 -0.14 -14.57 3.79
C TRP A 43 0.94 -14.25 2.75
N SER A 44 1.95 -15.11 2.62
CA SER A 44 2.96 -14.99 1.58
C SER A 44 2.41 -15.01 0.14
N ALA A 45 1.21 -15.56 -0.06
CA ALA A 45 0.53 -15.65 -1.35
C ALA A 45 -0.60 -14.62 -1.52
N VAL A 46 -0.98 -13.88 -0.47
CA VAL A 46 -2.04 -12.87 -0.51
C VAL A 46 -1.67 -11.72 -1.44
N PHE A 47 -0.43 -11.23 -1.35
CA PHE A 47 0.04 -10.12 -2.17
C PHE A 47 0.94 -10.62 -3.30
N SER A 48 0.72 -10.09 -4.51
CA SER A 48 1.53 -10.42 -5.69
C SER A 48 2.97 -9.88 -5.62
N HIS A 49 3.30 -9.13 -4.58
CA HIS A 49 4.60 -8.50 -4.38
C HIS A 49 5.13 -8.89 -3.01
N GLY A 50 6.16 -9.74 -2.97
CA GLY A 50 6.73 -10.21 -1.71
C GLY A 50 7.25 -9.07 -0.82
N ILE A 51 7.68 -7.95 -1.42
CA ILE A 51 8.12 -6.76 -0.66
C ILE A 51 7.01 -6.19 0.23
N THR A 52 5.73 -6.39 -0.11
CA THR A 52 4.60 -5.89 0.67
C THR A 52 4.64 -6.40 2.10
N LEU A 53 4.94 -7.68 2.31
CA LEU A 53 5.04 -8.27 3.65
C LEU A 53 6.47 -8.52 4.10
N ALA A 54 7.44 -8.59 3.19
CA ALA A 54 8.80 -9.03 3.50
C ALA A 54 9.88 -7.94 3.38
N ALA A 55 9.52 -6.66 3.30
CA ALA A 55 10.48 -5.56 3.13
C ALA A 55 11.68 -5.61 4.10
N PRO A 56 11.50 -5.81 5.43
CA PRO A 56 12.64 -5.90 6.35
C PRO A 56 13.56 -7.08 6.04
N ALA A 57 13.01 -8.25 5.73
CA ALA A 57 13.80 -9.44 5.41
C ALA A 57 14.58 -9.28 4.10
N MET A 58 14.03 -8.56 3.12
CA MET A 58 14.74 -8.26 1.88
C MET A 58 15.94 -7.34 2.07
N LEU A 59 15.96 -6.51 3.13
CA LEU A 59 17.05 -5.59 3.45
C LEU A 59 18.24 -6.26 4.16
N THR A 60 18.08 -7.50 4.61
CA THR A 60 19.13 -8.25 5.33
C THR A 60 20.43 -8.40 4.56
N GLU A 61 20.38 -8.38 3.22
CA GLU A 61 21.59 -8.40 2.38
C GLU A 61 22.55 -7.24 2.68
N LEU A 62 22.04 -6.15 3.27
CA LEU A 62 22.81 -4.96 3.64
C LEU A 62 23.27 -4.96 5.10
N MET A 63 22.82 -5.95 5.88
CA MET A 63 22.98 -5.98 7.34
C MET A 63 23.40 -7.39 7.80
N PRO A 64 24.51 -7.96 7.27
CA PRO A 64 24.87 -9.37 7.51
C PRO A 64 25.23 -9.69 8.96
N HIS A 65 25.54 -8.67 9.77
CA HIS A 65 25.87 -8.81 11.19
C HIS A 65 24.64 -8.80 12.11
N VAL A 66 23.46 -8.47 11.59
CA VAL A 66 22.23 -8.43 12.39
C VAL A 66 21.75 -9.84 12.67
N ARG A 67 21.40 -10.12 13.93
CA ARG A 67 20.92 -11.43 14.37
C ARG A 67 19.57 -11.76 13.70
N GLY A 68 19.36 -13.03 13.35
CA GLY A 68 18.12 -13.49 12.72
C GLY A 68 16.86 -13.14 13.53
N THR A 69 16.93 -13.19 14.87
CA THR A 69 15.82 -12.80 15.74
C THR A 69 15.44 -11.32 15.61
N THR A 70 16.42 -10.43 15.45
CA THR A 70 16.17 -9.00 15.20
C THR A 70 15.48 -8.79 13.85
N VAL A 71 15.86 -9.57 12.83
CA VAL A 71 15.16 -9.52 11.54
C VAL A 71 13.73 -10.04 11.66
N GLN A 72 13.52 -11.12 12.41
CA GLN A 72 12.19 -11.68 12.66
C GLN A 72 11.27 -10.70 13.40
N ASP A 73 11.79 -9.97 14.40
CA ASP A 73 11.03 -8.92 15.08
C ASP A 73 10.63 -7.79 14.12
N ALA A 74 11.55 -7.34 13.26
CA ALA A 74 11.26 -6.33 12.23
C ALA A 74 10.24 -6.84 11.21
N LEU A 75 10.37 -8.08 10.77
CA LEU A 75 9.45 -8.69 9.83
C LEU A 75 8.05 -8.85 10.44
N LEU A 76 7.95 -9.30 11.69
CA LEU A 76 6.69 -9.44 12.42
C LEU A 76 6.00 -8.08 12.58
N ALA A 77 6.73 -7.06 13.05
CA ALA A 77 6.21 -5.70 13.18
C ALA A 77 5.70 -5.16 11.83
N HIS A 78 6.49 -5.32 10.77
CA HIS A 78 6.12 -4.87 9.43
C HIS A 78 4.85 -5.57 8.92
N MET A 79 4.85 -6.90 8.93
CA MET A 79 3.73 -7.70 8.43
C MET A 79 2.43 -7.35 9.18
N LEU A 80 2.48 -7.30 10.51
CA LEU A 80 1.30 -6.96 11.32
C LEU A 80 0.83 -5.51 11.09
N ALA A 81 1.75 -4.56 10.86
CA ALA A 81 1.37 -3.20 10.49
C ALA A 81 0.63 -3.14 9.15
N ILE A 82 1.06 -3.92 8.16
CA ILE A 82 0.38 -4.01 6.86
C ILE A 82 -0.99 -4.68 7.02
N ILE A 83 -1.08 -5.79 7.77
CA ILE A 83 -2.34 -6.47 8.04
C ILE A 83 -3.34 -5.53 8.73
N ASP A 84 -2.90 -4.78 9.74
CA ASP A 84 -3.74 -3.80 10.43
C ASP A 84 -4.16 -2.64 9.52
N ALA A 85 -3.26 -2.13 8.67
CA ALA A 85 -3.58 -1.06 7.73
C ALA A 85 -4.68 -1.49 6.76
N PHE A 86 -4.55 -2.66 6.11
CA PHE A 86 -5.59 -3.20 5.22
C PHE A 86 -6.87 -3.55 5.97
N GLY A 87 -6.77 -4.11 7.18
CA GLY A 87 -7.93 -4.46 8.00
C GLY A 87 -8.73 -3.24 8.42
N SER A 88 -8.05 -2.19 8.89
CA SER A 88 -8.67 -0.94 9.34
C SER A 88 -9.30 -0.16 8.18
N ASP A 89 -8.61 -0.08 7.04
CA ASP A 89 -9.10 0.58 5.82
C ASP A 89 -10.37 -0.12 5.30
N ARG A 90 -10.38 -1.45 5.23
CA ARG A 90 -11.56 -2.23 4.77
C ARG A 90 -12.75 -2.16 5.71
N VAL A 91 -12.51 -2.14 7.03
CA VAL A 91 -13.57 -1.92 8.02
C VAL A 91 -14.13 -0.51 7.88
N ALA A 92 -13.26 0.50 7.76
CA ALA A 92 -13.66 1.89 7.60
C ALA A 92 -14.51 2.06 6.33
N ASP A 93 -14.11 1.47 5.21
CA ASP A 93 -14.80 1.53 3.93
C ASP A 93 -16.07 0.68 3.86
N GLY A 94 -16.38 -0.09 4.91
CA GLY A 94 -17.55 -0.98 4.93
C GLY A 94 -17.43 -2.17 3.97
N GLN A 95 -16.23 -2.46 3.48
CA GLN A 95 -15.94 -3.64 2.64
C GLN A 95 -16.12 -4.94 3.43
N VAL A 96 -15.91 -4.87 4.74
CA VAL A 96 -16.10 -5.99 5.67
C VAL A 96 -16.92 -5.56 6.88
N ARG A 97 -17.72 -6.48 7.40
CA ARG A 97 -18.53 -6.22 8.60
C ARG A 97 -17.61 -6.14 9.82
N GLN A 98 -17.74 -5.04 10.55
CA GLN A 98 -17.12 -4.89 11.87
C GLN A 98 -17.81 -5.84 12.87
N THR A 99 -17.09 -6.89 13.26
CA THR A 99 -17.52 -7.85 14.29
C THR A 99 -16.60 -7.73 15.50
N TRP A 100 -17.09 -8.09 16.69
CA TRP A 100 -16.28 -8.03 17.90
C TRP A 100 -15.03 -8.93 17.79
N GLN A 101 -15.11 -10.06 17.08
CA GLN A 101 -13.96 -10.93 16.84
C GLN A 101 -12.89 -10.22 15.99
N LEU A 102 -13.30 -9.59 14.89
CA LEU A 102 -12.38 -8.87 14.00
C LEU A 102 -11.72 -7.69 14.73
N GLU A 103 -12.50 -6.91 15.47
CA GLU A 103 -11.97 -5.81 16.29
C GLU A 103 -10.96 -6.31 17.32
N THR A 104 -11.29 -7.38 18.03
CA THR A 104 -10.41 -7.97 19.05
C THR A 104 -9.13 -8.50 18.42
N LEU A 105 -9.23 -9.16 17.27
CA LEU A 105 -8.10 -9.68 16.51
C LEU A 105 -7.18 -8.56 16.03
N LEU A 106 -7.72 -7.48 15.43
CA LEU A 106 -6.92 -6.32 15.02
C LEU A 106 -6.24 -5.64 16.23
N ALA A 107 -6.90 -5.59 17.39
CA ALA A 107 -6.28 -5.11 18.61
C ALA A 107 -5.09 -6.00 19.06
N HIS A 108 -5.17 -7.33 18.88
CA HIS A 108 -4.03 -8.23 19.11
C HIS A 108 -2.90 -8.06 18.09
N VAL A 109 -3.25 -7.81 16.81
CA VAL A 109 -2.29 -7.49 15.75
C VAL A 109 -1.48 -6.25 16.15
N ARG A 110 -2.14 -5.15 16.53
CA ARG A 110 -1.45 -3.91 16.98
C ARG A 110 -0.56 -4.14 18.20
N ARG A 111 -1.08 -4.80 19.25
CA ARG A 111 -0.27 -5.10 20.45
C ARG A 111 0.98 -5.92 20.12
N SER A 112 0.86 -6.92 19.24
CA SER A 112 1.98 -7.79 18.89
C SER A 112 3.00 -7.08 17.99
N ARG A 113 2.53 -6.23 17.07
CA ARG A 113 3.35 -5.30 16.29
C ARG A 113 4.16 -4.38 17.20
N ASP A 114 3.49 -3.73 18.15
CA ASP A 114 4.11 -2.74 19.03
C ASP A 114 5.12 -3.40 19.98
N ALA A 115 4.81 -4.60 20.49
CA ALA A 115 5.75 -5.39 21.29
C ALA A 115 7.01 -5.80 20.48
N ALA A 116 6.86 -6.14 19.21
CA ALA A 116 8.00 -6.42 18.33
C ALA A 116 8.84 -5.16 18.05
N MET A 117 8.20 -4.01 17.84
CA MET A 117 8.89 -2.73 17.70
C MET A 117 9.64 -2.30 18.95
N GLN A 118 9.08 -2.54 20.15
CA GLN A 118 9.76 -2.23 21.41
C GLN A 118 11.07 -3.03 21.54
N ARG A 119 11.06 -4.32 21.15
CA ARG A 119 12.28 -5.15 21.13
C ARG A 119 13.33 -4.60 20.16
N LEU A 120 12.93 -4.10 18.99
CA LEU A 120 13.84 -3.45 18.04
C LEU A 120 14.41 -2.13 18.56
N ALA A 121 13.55 -1.28 19.13
CA ALA A 121 13.94 0.01 19.66
C ALA A 121 14.98 -0.12 20.78
N ALA A 122 14.85 -1.16 21.63
CA ALA A 122 15.84 -1.46 22.66
C ALA A 122 17.25 -1.77 22.12
N LEU A 123 17.36 -2.17 20.84
CA LEU A 123 18.62 -2.48 20.18
C LEU A 123 19.21 -1.30 19.39
N ALA A 124 18.49 -0.19 19.25
CA ALA A 124 18.86 0.92 18.38
C ALA A 124 19.84 1.94 18.99
N ASP A 125 20.43 1.64 20.17
CA ASP A 125 21.46 2.44 20.87
C ASP A 125 21.20 3.97 20.87
N GLY A 126 19.99 4.38 21.27
CA GLY A 126 19.59 5.79 21.35
C GLY A 126 19.25 6.47 20.01
N ALA A 127 19.31 5.76 18.88
CA ALA A 127 18.83 6.27 17.61
C ALA A 127 17.31 6.46 17.65
N ALA A 128 16.83 7.60 17.13
CA ALA A 128 15.39 7.86 17.01
C ALA A 128 14.72 6.82 16.09
N VAL A 129 13.78 6.03 16.62
CA VAL A 129 13.00 5.03 15.87
C VAL A 129 11.56 5.54 15.71
N PRO A 130 10.93 5.41 14.53
CA PRO A 130 9.54 5.80 14.36
C PRO A 130 8.59 4.95 15.22
N ASP A 131 7.60 5.60 15.82
CA ASP A 131 6.53 4.95 16.59
C ASP A 131 5.27 4.75 15.73
N PHE A 132 4.61 3.62 15.88
CA PHE A 132 3.37 3.32 15.18
C PHE A 132 2.18 4.13 15.71
N THR A 133 2.17 4.57 16.97
CA THR A 133 1.06 5.39 17.52
C THR A 133 0.82 6.63 16.67
N THR A 134 1.87 7.42 16.43
CA THR A 134 1.80 8.63 15.59
C THR A 134 1.46 8.33 14.14
N VAL A 135 1.93 7.18 13.63
CA VAL A 135 1.62 6.75 12.26
C VAL A 135 0.14 6.43 12.13
N ASP A 136 -0.40 5.61 13.03
CA ASP A 136 -1.79 5.16 13.05
C ASP A 136 -2.76 6.34 13.18
N GLU A 137 -2.48 7.30 14.06
CA GLU A 137 -3.27 8.52 14.20
C GLU A 137 -3.31 9.33 12.90
N SER A 138 -2.15 9.52 12.26
CA SER A 138 -2.05 10.27 10.99
C SER A 138 -2.74 9.55 9.83
N VAL A 139 -2.67 8.21 9.80
CA VAL A 139 -3.31 7.38 8.78
C VAL A 139 -4.83 7.37 8.98
N ALA A 140 -5.32 7.22 10.21
CA ALA A 140 -6.75 7.28 10.50
C ALA A 140 -7.35 8.65 10.10
N GLN A 141 -6.64 9.74 10.42
CA GLN A 141 -7.07 11.09 10.04
C GLN A 141 -7.11 11.27 8.52
N ILE A 142 -6.09 10.80 7.79
CA ILE A 142 -6.05 10.98 6.34
C ILE A 142 -7.10 10.13 5.61
N ILE A 143 -7.38 8.92 6.09
CA ILE A 143 -8.45 8.06 5.55
C ILE A 143 -9.81 8.75 5.71
N ALA A 144 -10.08 9.35 6.87
CA ALA A 144 -11.30 10.11 7.08
C ALA A 144 -11.43 11.31 6.10
N GLN A 145 -10.33 12.05 5.90
CA GLN A 145 -10.29 13.18 4.96
C GLN A 145 -10.44 12.74 3.51
N GLU A 146 -9.81 11.63 3.11
CA GLU A 146 -9.95 11.04 1.78
C GLU A 146 -11.42 10.70 1.49
N ARG A 147 -12.09 10.02 2.42
CA ARG A 147 -13.49 9.65 2.28
C ARG A 147 -14.39 10.86 2.12
N GLU A 148 -14.16 11.91 2.92
CA GLU A 148 -14.89 13.16 2.78
C GLU A 148 -14.69 13.75 1.38
N VAL A 149 -13.45 13.81 0.90
CA VAL A 149 -13.13 14.34 -0.44
C VAL A 149 -13.81 13.56 -1.55
N LEU A 150 -13.72 12.23 -1.49
CA LEU A 150 -14.26 11.35 -2.51
C LEU A 150 -15.79 11.33 -2.50
N ALA A 151 -16.42 11.35 -1.32
CA ALA A 151 -17.88 11.36 -1.16
C ALA A 151 -18.52 12.63 -1.74
N HIS A 152 -17.87 13.79 -1.59
CA HIS A 152 -18.38 15.06 -2.12
C HIS A 152 -18.12 15.22 -3.63
N ARG A 153 -17.41 14.28 -4.26
CA ARG A 153 -17.10 14.27 -5.71
C ARG A 153 -16.51 15.60 -6.21
N HIS A 154 -15.79 16.28 -5.32
CA HIS A 154 -15.17 17.55 -5.66
C HIS A 154 -13.97 17.32 -6.59
N PRO A 155 -13.68 18.26 -7.50
CA PRO A 155 -12.44 18.25 -8.25
C PRO A 155 -11.24 18.25 -7.30
N VAL A 156 -10.28 17.36 -7.53
CA VAL A 156 -9.07 17.27 -6.70
C VAL A 156 -7.83 17.52 -7.56
N SER A 157 -6.91 18.34 -7.02
CA SER A 157 -5.61 18.55 -7.64
C SER A 157 -4.70 17.34 -7.42
N GLN A 158 -3.77 17.13 -8.36
CA GLN A 158 -2.75 16.09 -8.23
C GLN A 158 -1.91 16.25 -6.95
N ALA A 159 -1.65 17.49 -6.51
CA ALA A 159 -0.90 17.75 -5.28
C ALA A 159 -1.61 17.20 -4.03
N ARG A 160 -2.94 17.33 -3.95
CA ARG A 160 -3.72 16.80 -2.83
C ARG A 160 -3.77 15.27 -2.85
N TYR A 161 -3.97 14.68 -4.04
CA TYR A 161 -3.89 13.22 -4.21
C TYR A 161 -2.55 12.67 -3.69
N LEU A 162 -1.43 13.23 -4.15
CA LEU A 162 -0.10 12.83 -3.72
C LEU A 162 0.12 12.99 -2.20
N ALA A 163 -0.38 14.07 -1.62
CA ALA A 163 -0.27 14.31 -0.17
C ALA A 163 -1.02 13.25 0.64
N VAL A 164 -2.25 12.90 0.21
CA VAL A 164 -3.06 11.87 0.85
C VAL A 164 -2.40 10.49 0.72
N SER A 165 -2.02 10.10 -0.50
CA SER A 165 -1.38 8.80 -0.74
C SER A 165 -0.10 8.63 0.09
N ARG A 166 0.72 9.68 0.24
CA ARG A 166 1.93 9.62 1.07
C ARG A 166 1.65 9.27 2.52
N VAL A 167 0.61 9.86 3.12
CA VAL A 167 0.31 9.63 4.54
C VAL A 167 -0.24 8.22 4.74
N LYS A 168 -1.15 7.74 3.86
CA LYS A 168 -1.71 6.37 3.93
C LYS A 168 -0.64 5.28 3.96
N GLN A 169 0.46 5.49 3.23
CA GLN A 169 1.52 4.50 3.08
C GLN A 169 2.56 4.47 4.20
N ARG A 170 2.43 5.33 5.22
CA ARG A 170 3.44 5.45 6.30
C ARG A 170 3.59 4.18 7.13
N SER A 171 2.56 3.35 7.25
CA SER A 171 2.59 2.12 8.05
C SER A 171 3.62 1.10 7.57
N GLY A 172 4.04 1.14 6.29
CA GLY A 172 5.03 0.22 5.73
C GLY A 172 6.50 0.58 5.96
N ILE A 173 6.80 1.63 6.73
CA ILE A 173 8.16 2.20 6.88
C ILE A 173 8.82 1.88 8.24
N PRO A 174 8.15 2.04 9.40
CA PRO A 174 8.80 2.06 10.72
C PRO A 174 9.70 0.87 11.01
N ALA A 175 9.22 -0.35 10.75
CA ALA A 175 9.94 -1.57 11.08
C ALA A 175 11.27 -1.74 10.33
N SER A 176 11.32 -1.36 9.04
CA SER A 176 12.56 -1.38 8.26
C SER A 176 13.56 -0.32 8.72
N VAL A 177 13.08 0.86 9.11
CA VAL A 177 13.94 1.93 9.67
C VAL A 177 14.46 1.55 11.07
N ALA A 178 13.64 0.89 11.89
CA ALA A 178 14.04 0.36 13.18
C ALA A 178 15.12 -0.72 13.04
N LEU A 179 14.95 -1.64 12.07
CA LEU A 179 15.95 -2.65 11.75
C LEU A 179 17.28 -2.02 11.33
N ALA A 180 17.24 -1.01 10.45
CA ALA A 180 18.43 -0.26 10.05
C ALA A 180 19.11 0.45 11.24
N ALA A 181 18.32 1.01 12.16
CA ALA A 181 18.84 1.63 13.38
C ALA A 181 19.53 0.59 14.29
N ALA A 182 18.90 -0.57 14.51
CA ALA A 182 19.50 -1.69 15.24
C ALA A 182 20.75 -2.26 14.54
N ALA A 183 20.87 -2.10 13.22
CA ALA A 183 22.07 -2.43 12.46
C ALA A 183 23.19 -1.38 12.56
N GLY A 184 22.96 -0.27 13.26
CA GLY A 184 23.93 0.83 13.43
C GLY A 184 23.95 1.83 12.27
N TRP A 185 22.91 1.88 11.42
CA TRP A 185 22.87 2.84 10.33
C TRP A 185 22.68 4.27 10.85
N ASN A 186 23.49 5.19 10.33
CA ASN A 186 23.33 6.62 10.62
C ASN A 186 22.03 7.19 10.04
N THR A 187 21.67 8.40 10.49
CA THR A 187 20.43 9.09 10.10
C THR A 187 20.28 9.24 8.59
N ARG A 188 21.34 9.63 7.88
CA ARG A 188 21.30 9.81 6.42
C ARG A 188 20.92 8.53 5.66
N TRP A 189 21.48 7.40 6.06
CA TRP A 189 21.17 6.11 5.44
C TRP A 189 19.74 5.65 5.76
N ARG A 190 19.28 5.90 6.99
CA ARG A 190 17.90 5.62 7.40
C ARG A 190 16.87 6.49 6.68
N GLU A 191 17.17 7.76 6.44
CA GLU A 191 16.34 8.65 5.61
C GLU A 191 16.29 8.19 4.15
N THR A 192 17.44 7.75 3.61
CA THR A 192 17.50 7.21 2.23
C THR A 192 16.65 5.94 2.11
N LEU A 193 16.70 5.06 3.12
CA LEU A 193 15.84 3.89 3.22
C LEU A 193 14.36 4.26 3.31
N SER A 194 14.00 5.22 4.18
CA SER A 194 12.64 5.71 4.31
C SER A 194 12.09 6.22 2.97
N HIS A 195 12.83 7.08 2.27
CA HIS A 195 12.44 7.58 0.95
C HIS A 195 12.42 6.50 -0.14
N MET A 196 13.22 5.45 -0.01
CA MET A 196 13.15 4.30 -0.93
C MET A 196 11.82 3.57 -0.74
N LEU A 197 11.47 3.25 0.51
CA LEU A 197 10.24 2.55 0.86
C LEU A 197 9.01 3.39 0.52
N GLU A 198 9.00 4.70 0.85
CA GLU A 198 7.92 5.62 0.47
C GLU A 198 7.65 5.58 -1.05
N SER A 199 8.71 5.65 -1.87
CA SER A 199 8.56 5.53 -3.33
C SER A 199 8.01 4.17 -3.76
N ILE A 200 8.38 3.07 -3.10
CA ILE A 200 7.82 1.75 -3.40
C ILE A 200 6.32 1.72 -3.12
N TRP A 201 5.91 2.17 -1.93
CA TRP A 201 4.51 2.15 -1.50
C TRP A 201 3.64 3.08 -2.35
N LEU A 202 4.12 4.27 -2.67
CA LEU A 202 3.43 5.19 -3.58
C LEU A 202 3.25 4.59 -4.98
N ALA A 203 4.30 3.96 -5.52
CA ALA A 203 4.21 3.34 -6.83
C ALA A 203 3.13 2.25 -6.88
N LEU A 204 3.03 1.45 -5.81
CA LEU A 204 2.00 0.43 -5.66
C LEU A 204 0.60 1.04 -5.51
N GLN A 205 0.43 2.06 -4.67
CA GLN A 205 -0.87 2.74 -4.50
C GLN A 205 -1.37 3.34 -5.83
N PHE A 206 -0.52 4.03 -6.57
CA PHE A 206 -0.93 4.67 -7.83
C PHE A 206 -1.34 3.65 -8.88
N TYR A 207 -0.67 2.50 -8.89
CA TYR A 207 -1.07 1.38 -9.75
C TYR A 207 -2.41 0.80 -9.29
N ASP A 208 -2.61 0.60 -7.99
CA ASP A 208 -3.84 0.05 -7.42
C ASP A 208 -5.05 0.95 -7.71
N ASP A 209 -4.92 2.26 -7.50
CA ASP A 209 -5.96 3.25 -7.81
C ASP A 209 -6.34 3.28 -9.29
N VAL A 210 -5.42 2.89 -10.21
CA VAL A 210 -5.73 2.75 -11.64
C VAL A 210 -6.44 1.44 -11.94
N MET A 211 -6.16 0.39 -11.17
CA MET A 211 -6.78 -0.91 -11.40
C MET A 211 -8.19 -1.01 -10.81
N ASP A 212 -8.43 -0.37 -9.66
CA ASP A 212 -9.63 -0.60 -8.86
C ASP A 212 -10.62 0.57 -8.92
N TRP A 213 -10.36 1.57 -9.76
CA TRP A 213 -11.18 2.80 -9.81
C TRP A 213 -12.66 2.57 -10.13
N GLU A 214 -13.03 1.57 -10.95
CA GLU A 214 -14.44 1.28 -11.24
C GLU A 214 -15.16 0.76 -9.97
N ASP A 215 -14.49 -0.13 -9.24
CA ASP A 215 -14.99 -0.70 -8.00
C ASP A 215 -15.03 0.34 -6.87
N ASP A 216 -14.01 1.20 -6.76
CA ASP A 216 -13.95 2.30 -5.80
C ASP A 216 -15.05 3.33 -6.06
N TRP A 217 -15.29 3.65 -7.34
CA TRP A 217 -16.36 4.54 -7.73
C TRP A 217 -17.74 3.99 -7.32
N ALA A 218 -17.97 2.70 -7.54
CA ALA A 218 -19.20 2.03 -7.13
C ALA A 218 -19.39 2.04 -5.59
N ARG A 219 -18.30 2.09 -4.82
CA ARG A 219 -18.31 2.16 -3.35
C ARG A 219 -18.45 3.56 -2.75
N GLY A 220 -18.29 4.62 -3.55
CA GLY A 220 -18.53 5.98 -3.09
C GLY A 220 -17.64 7.05 -3.70
N GLY A 221 -16.52 6.66 -4.31
CA GLY A 221 -15.65 7.61 -5.00
C GLY A 221 -14.29 7.01 -5.35
N ALA A 222 -13.70 7.48 -6.45
CA ALA A 222 -12.41 7.00 -6.94
C ALA A 222 -11.48 8.16 -7.27
N TRP A 223 -10.19 8.00 -6.97
CA TRP A 223 -9.17 9.00 -7.28
C TRP A 223 -9.09 9.33 -8.76
N ALA A 224 -9.20 8.33 -9.64
CA ALA A 224 -9.20 8.55 -11.08
C ALA A 224 -10.33 9.50 -11.54
N VAL A 225 -11.52 9.40 -10.92
CA VAL A 225 -12.66 10.26 -11.22
C VAL A 225 -12.43 11.67 -10.66
N ALA A 226 -12.02 11.79 -9.40
CA ALA A 226 -11.76 13.07 -8.75
C ALA A 226 -10.66 13.89 -9.46
N LEU A 227 -9.58 13.22 -9.89
CA LEU A 227 -8.49 13.82 -10.67
C LEU A 227 -8.91 14.19 -12.09
N THR A 228 -9.78 13.40 -12.71
CA THR A 228 -10.36 13.72 -14.03
C THR A 228 -11.15 15.03 -13.96
N HIS A 229 -11.99 15.19 -12.94
CA HIS A 229 -12.71 16.44 -12.71
C HIS A 229 -11.77 17.61 -12.39
N GLY A 230 -10.72 17.37 -11.59
CA GLY A 230 -9.66 18.35 -11.31
C GLY A 230 -8.99 18.87 -12.58
N ALA A 231 -8.52 17.96 -13.45
CA ALA A 231 -7.84 18.30 -14.70
C ALA A 231 -8.73 19.10 -15.65
N LEU A 232 -10.01 18.72 -15.78
CA LEU A 232 -10.97 19.45 -16.61
C LEU A 232 -11.26 20.85 -16.06
N GLN A 233 -11.28 21.00 -14.74
CA GLN A 233 -11.46 22.30 -14.10
C GLN A 233 -10.25 23.22 -14.31
N GLU A 234 -9.04 22.70 -14.16
CA GLU A 234 -7.80 23.45 -14.43
C GLU A 234 -7.73 23.92 -15.89
N GLN A 235 -8.16 23.09 -16.84
CA GLN A 235 -8.25 23.47 -18.26
C GLN A 235 -9.26 24.60 -18.52
N ARG A 236 -10.40 24.61 -17.81
CA ARG A 236 -11.44 25.64 -17.96
C ARG A 236 -11.08 26.95 -17.26
N HIS A 237 -10.36 26.88 -16.15
CA HIS A 237 -9.99 28.02 -15.32
C HIS A 237 -8.50 27.98 -14.93
N PRO A 238 -7.59 28.24 -15.89
CA PRO A 238 -6.14 28.15 -15.67
C PRO A 238 -5.60 29.17 -14.65
N ALA A 239 -6.38 30.20 -14.28
CA ALA A 239 -5.98 31.30 -13.41
C ALA A 239 -6.56 31.23 -11.97
N GLY A 240 -7.22 30.15 -11.55
CA GLY A 240 -7.58 29.91 -10.14
C GLY A 240 -8.72 30.75 -9.54
N ASP A 241 -9.18 31.83 -10.19
CA ASP A 241 -10.16 32.78 -9.63
C ASP A 241 -11.64 32.46 -9.93
N GLY A 242 -11.94 31.32 -10.54
CA GLY A 242 -13.32 30.89 -10.79
C GLY A 242 -13.91 30.14 -9.59
N PRO A 243 -15.17 30.39 -9.18
CA PRO A 243 -15.83 29.55 -8.18
C PRO A 243 -15.79 28.08 -8.64
N ARG A 244 -15.31 27.19 -7.77
CA ARG A 244 -15.28 25.76 -8.08
C ARG A 244 -16.71 25.23 -8.12
N ALA A 245 -17.32 25.26 -9.31
CA ALA A 245 -18.65 24.72 -9.50
C ALA A 245 -18.64 23.22 -9.15
N PRO A 246 -19.60 22.73 -8.36
CA PRO A 246 -19.83 21.31 -8.22
C PRO A 246 -20.01 20.70 -9.62
N VAL A 247 -19.46 19.51 -9.84
CA VAL A 247 -19.73 18.77 -11.08
C VAL A 247 -21.24 18.53 -11.13
N ALA A 248 -21.91 19.13 -12.11
CA ALA A 248 -23.36 19.09 -12.23
C ALA A 248 -23.85 17.67 -12.56
N SER A 249 -24.85 17.21 -11.80
CA SER A 249 -25.56 15.91 -11.90
C SER A 249 -24.71 14.66 -11.72
N ALA A 250 -25.27 13.63 -11.08
CA ALA A 250 -24.64 12.32 -10.98
C ALA A 250 -24.52 11.72 -12.38
N LEU A 251 -23.35 11.85 -13.00
CA LEU A 251 -23.02 11.11 -14.22
C LEU A 251 -23.30 9.62 -14.00
N SER A 252 -23.86 8.97 -15.02
CA SER A 252 -23.94 7.52 -15.04
C SER A 252 -22.53 6.90 -15.03
N LEU A 253 -22.44 5.60 -14.71
CA LEU A 253 -21.17 4.88 -14.73
C LEU A 253 -20.51 4.94 -16.11
N GLU A 254 -21.28 4.77 -17.18
CA GLU A 254 -20.79 4.83 -18.56
C GLU A 254 -20.25 6.21 -18.94
N GLU A 255 -20.94 7.29 -18.55
CA GLU A 255 -20.46 8.65 -18.79
C GLU A 255 -19.17 8.95 -18.00
N THR A 256 -19.12 8.48 -16.75
CA THR A 256 -17.94 8.62 -15.88
C THR A 256 -16.75 7.87 -16.49
N LYS A 257 -17.00 6.65 -16.98
CA LYS A 257 -16.00 5.81 -17.65
C LYS A 257 -15.49 6.45 -18.92
N ALA A 258 -16.38 6.89 -19.80
CA ALA A 258 -15.99 7.61 -21.01
C ALA A 258 -15.10 8.82 -20.69
N LEU A 259 -15.45 9.58 -19.65
CA LEU A 259 -14.70 10.75 -19.22
C LEU A 259 -13.31 10.42 -18.66
N VAL A 260 -13.20 9.42 -17.78
CA VAL A 260 -11.91 8.97 -17.22
C VAL A 260 -10.99 8.47 -18.33
N LEU A 261 -11.52 7.68 -19.25
CA LEU A 261 -10.76 7.11 -20.37
C LEU A 261 -10.32 8.18 -21.38
N SER A 262 -11.15 9.19 -21.65
CA SER A 262 -10.82 10.22 -22.64
C SER A 262 -9.83 11.29 -22.15
N THR A 263 -9.65 11.45 -20.84
CA THR A 263 -8.85 12.55 -20.26
C THR A 263 -7.38 12.20 -20.00
N GLY A 264 -6.99 10.94 -20.23
CA GLY A 264 -5.64 10.45 -19.99
C GLY A 264 -5.23 10.42 -18.51
N THR A 265 -6.20 10.50 -17.58
CA THR A 265 -5.93 10.49 -16.13
C THR A 265 -5.24 9.20 -15.70
N LEU A 266 -5.69 8.04 -16.21
CA LEU A 266 -5.09 6.74 -15.90
C LEU A 266 -3.64 6.67 -16.37
N VAL A 267 -3.34 7.17 -17.58
CA VAL A 267 -1.97 7.27 -18.10
C VAL A 267 -1.09 8.12 -17.18
N ARG A 268 -1.58 9.28 -16.71
CA ARG A 268 -0.83 10.14 -15.78
C ARG A 268 -0.55 9.44 -14.45
N MET A 269 -1.52 8.70 -13.90
CA MET A 269 -1.35 7.96 -12.64
C MET A 269 -0.36 6.81 -12.80
N LEU A 270 -0.40 6.07 -13.91
CA LEU A 270 0.60 5.04 -14.22
C LEU A 270 2.00 5.64 -14.42
N GLU A 271 2.10 6.83 -15.02
CA GLU A 271 3.36 7.57 -15.09
C GLU A 271 3.88 7.94 -13.71
N LEU A 272 3.03 8.40 -12.78
CA LEU A 272 3.43 8.62 -11.39
C LEU A 272 4.01 7.34 -10.76
N SER A 273 3.34 6.20 -10.97
CA SER A 273 3.83 4.90 -10.49
C SER A 273 5.22 4.57 -11.04
N ARG A 274 5.41 4.74 -12.36
CA ARG A 274 6.71 4.52 -13.02
C ARG A 274 7.82 5.43 -12.47
N HIS A 275 7.52 6.70 -12.24
CA HIS A 275 8.48 7.66 -11.68
C HIS A 275 8.89 7.26 -10.26
N GLU A 276 7.95 6.80 -9.44
CA GLU A 276 8.26 6.33 -8.09
C GLU A 276 9.05 5.01 -8.09
N PHE A 277 8.77 4.06 -8.98
CA PHE A 277 9.66 2.88 -9.15
C PHE A 277 11.08 3.28 -9.59
N THR A 278 11.21 4.28 -10.46
CA THR A 278 12.53 4.81 -10.86
C THR A 278 13.28 5.39 -9.66
N ARG A 279 12.58 6.15 -8.80
CA ARG A 279 13.14 6.74 -7.58
C ARG A 279 13.54 5.66 -6.57
N ALA A 280 12.67 4.68 -6.34
CA ALA A 280 12.94 3.52 -5.49
C ALA A 280 14.19 2.77 -5.97
N ARG A 281 14.28 2.47 -7.27
CA ARG A 281 15.44 1.81 -7.88
C ARG A 281 16.73 2.57 -7.64
N ARG A 282 16.75 3.89 -7.92
CA ARG A 282 17.96 4.71 -7.74
C ARG A 282 18.41 4.75 -6.28
N ARG A 283 17.47 4.84 -5.32
CA ARG A 283 17.81 4.81 -3.89
C ARG A 283 18.28 3.43 -3.44
N ALA A 284 17.67 2.37 -3.95
CA ALA A 284 18.12 1.00 -3.73
C ALA A 284 19.56 0.79 -4.24
N GLU A 285 19.88 1.32 -5.43
CA GLU A 285 21.25 1.30 -5.99
C GLU A 285 22.23 2.06 -5.09
N VAL A 286 21.86 3.24 -4.57
CA VAL A 286 22.67 4.03 -3.62
C VAL A 286 22.90 3.28 -2.30
N LEU A 287 21.90 2.57 -1.81
CA LEU A 287 21.99 1.74 -0.60
C LEU A 287 22.75 0.42 -0.81
N GLY A 288 23.00 0.03 -2.07
CA GLY A 288 23.53 -1.28 -2.42
C GLY A 288 22.51 -2.42 -2.34
N ALA A 289 21.22 -2.11 -2.23
CA ALA A 289 20.09 -3.05 -2.14
C ALA A 289 19.80 -3.71 -3.50
N ARG A 290 20.71 -4.57 -3.97
CA ARG A 290 20.70 -5.15 -5.32
C ARG A 290 19.39 -5.84 -5.66
N ARG A 291 18.81 -6.59 -4.73
CA ARG A 291 17.56 -7.33 -4.98
C ARG A 291 16.37 -6.40 -5.13
N ILE A 292 16.27 -5.39 -4.26
CA ILE A 292 15.21 -4.37 -4.34
C ILE A 292 15.39 -3.52 -5.61
N ALA A 293 16.62 -3.15 -5.96
CA ALA A 293 16.92 -2.41 -7.19
C ALA A 293 16.51 -3.19 -8.45
N ALA A 294 16.83 -4.49 -8.52
CA ALA A 294 16.45 -5.36 -9.62
C ALA A 294 14.93 -5.51 -9.72
N TRP A 295 14.25 -5.72 -8.59
CA TRP A 295 12.79 -5.78 -8.52
C TRP A 295 12.14 -4.47 -8.99
N ALA A 296 12.61 -3.32 -8.47
CA ALA A 296 12.08 -2.01 -8.85
C ALA A 296 12.32 -1.70 -10.34
N ARG A 297 13.45 -2.14 -10.91
CA ARG A 297 13.74 -2.05 -12.35
C ARG A 297 12.75 -2.85 -13.20
N ALA A 298 12.44 -4.08 -12.78
CA ALA A 298 11.46 -4.91 -13.48
C ALA A 298 10.07 -4.27 -13.45
N ARG A 299 9.67 -3.72 -12.29
CA ARG A 299 8.39 -2.99 -12.14
C ARG A 299 8.35 -1.69 -12.94
N GLU A 300 9.45 -0.93 -12.97
CA GLU A 300 9.59 0.26 -13.83
C GLU A 300 9.38 -0.10 -15.31
N GLY A 301 9.98 -1.22 -15.77
CA GLY A 301 9.80 -1.73 -17.13
C GLY A 301 8.35 -2.14 -17.43
N GLN A 302 7.71 -2.86 -16.50
CA GLN A 302 6.30 -3.24 -16.61
C GLN A 302 5.40 -2.00 -16.68
N MET A 303 5.62 -1.00 -15.81
CA MET A 303 4.82 0.23 -15.82
C MET A 303 5.01 1.03 -17.11
N ARG A 304 6.22 1.06 -17.68
CA ARG A 304 6.47 1.73 -18.97
C ARG A 304 5.62 1.11 -20.09
N GLU A 305 5.58 -0.22 -20.14
CA GLU A 305 4.75 -0.91 -21.13
C GLU A 305 3.26 -0.67 -20.88
N LEU A 306 2.82 -0.70 -19.62
CA LEU A 306 1.44 -0.46 -19.27
C LEU A 306 0.99 0.96 -19.60
N VAL A 307 1.81 1.98 -19.34
CA VAL A 307 1.58 3.38 -19.76
C VAL A 307 1.38 3.46 -21.26
N ARG A 308 2.26 2.81 -22.05
CA ARG A 308 2.19 2.80 -23.51
C ARG A 308 0.87 2.19 -23.99
N CYS A 309 0.54 0.99 -23.50
CA CYS A 309 -0.70 0.31 -23.87
C CYS A 309 -1.95 1.07 -23.45
N GLU A 310 -1.94 1.69 -22.25
CA GLU A 310 -3.05 2.52 -21.76
C GLU A 310 -3.24 3.78 -22.61
N ALA A 311 -2.15 4.39 -23.09
CA ALA A 311 -2.20 5.54 -23.98
C ALA A 311 -2.71 5.19 -25.40
N GLU A 312 -2.30 4.03 -25.94
CA GLU A 312 -2.74 3.53 -27.25
C GLU A 312 -4.19 3.00 -27.20
N SER A 313 -4.61 2.46 -26.06
CA SER A 313 -5.92 1.83 -25.88
C SER A 313 -6.45 2.11 -24.47
N PRO A 314 -7.14 3.25 -24.25
CA PRO A 314 -7.69 3.60 -22.94
C PRO A 314 -8.50 2.47 -22.29
N GLY A 315 -8.24 2.22 -21.01
CA GLY A 315 -8.79 1.13 -20.22
C GLY A 315 -8.10 -0.22 -20.43
N TYR A 316 -6.98 -0.27 -21.16
CA TYR A 316 -6.19 -1.49 -21.38
C TYR A 316 -5.79 -2.13 -20.06
N ALA A 317 -5.29 -1.33 -19.13
CA ALA A 317 -4.74 -1.81 -17.86
C ALA A 317 -5.79 -2.56 -17.04
N HIS A 318 -7.01 -2.00 -16.96
CA HIS A 318 -8.16 -2.62 -16.33
C HIS A 318 -8.56 -3.93 -17.02
N ARG A 319 -8.70 -3.93 -18.36
CA ARG A 319 -9.04 -5.13 -19.14
C ARG A 319 -8.00 -6.25 -18.99
N ALA A 320 -6.71 -5.90 -18.99
CA ALA A 320 -5.62 -6.85 -18.83
C ALA A 320 -5.63 -7.52 -17.45
N ARG A 321 -5.95 -6.77 -16.38
CA ARG A 321 -6.13 -7.32 -15.02
C ARG A 321 -7.31 -8.30 -14.98
N ALA A 322 -8.45 -7.93 -15.54
CA ALA A 322 -9.65 -8.78 -15.60
C ALA A 322 -9.37 -10.11 -16.33
N LEU A 323 -8.69 -10.06 -17.48
CA LEU A 323 -8.29 -11.26 -18.23
C LEU A 323 -7.30 -12.13 -17.46
N SER A 324 -6.36 -11.52 -16.74
CA SER A 324 -5.39 -12.26 -15.91
C SER A 324 -6.04 -12.90 -14.67
N ALA A 325 -7.07 -12.27 -14.11
CA ALA A 325 -7.88 -12.86 -13.04
C ALA A 325 -8.68 -14.06 -13.57
N TRP A 326 -9.39 -13.89 -14.70
CA TRP A 326 -10.12 -14.96 -15.37
C TRP A 326 -9.23 -16.14 -15.74
N ALA A 327 -8.07 -15.89 -16.34
CA ALA A 327 -7.12 -16.94 -16.72
C ALA A 327 -6.64 -17.74 -15.50
N ARG A 328 -6.43 -17.08 -14.36
CA ARG A 328 -6.08 -17.77 -13.10
C ARG A 328 -7.24 -18.59 -12.53
N THR A 329 -8.49 -18.17 -12.74
CA THR A 329 -9.67 -18.92 -12.28
C THR A 329 -9.99 -20.12 -13.17
N VAL A 330 -9.73 -20.03 -14.49
CA VAL A 330 -10.07 -21.08 -15.46
C VAL A 330 -8.96 -22.10 -15.66
N LEU A 331 -7.70 -21.72 -15.43
CA LEU A 331 -6.51 -22.58 -15.62
C LEU A 331 -5.98 -23.19 -14.31
N ALA A 332 -6.58 -22.90 -13.17
CA ALA A 332 -6.29 -23.52 -11.87
C ALA A 332 -7.25 -24.69 -11.62
#